data_AF-A0A8C2W0M7-F1
#
_entry.id   AF-A0A8C2W0M7-F1
#
_cell.length_a   1.000
_cell.length_b   1.000
_cell.length_c   1.000
_cell.angle_alpha   90.00
_cell.angle_beta   90.00
_cell.angle_gamma   90.00
#
_symmetry.space_group_name_H-M   'P 1'
#
loop_
_entity.id
_entity.type
_entity.pdbx_description
1 polymer ?
#
loop_
_entity_poly.entity_id
_entity_poly.type
_entity_poly.pdbx_seq_one_letter_code
_entity_poly.pdbx_strand_id
1 'polypeptide(L)'
;MESGFTSKDVYVEHFNPRDYLEKYYNFGSRNSTENQILRHLLTYLFKILCEGGVEGDLLIDIGSGPTIYQLLSACDSFKEIITTDYLDQNLQELEKWLKKEPGAFDWSPVVTYVCDLEGNRVKGPEKEERLRRAVTQVMKCDVTERQPLGGAPAPSVFKQRFSSLCLGPEAVEAAVKEAGYTVEQFEVISQSYSSTTSDNEGLFFLVGRKLDRSV
;
A
#
# COMPACT_ATOMS: atom_id res chain seq x y z
N MET A 1 -24.80 -19.10 11.38
CA MET A 1 -24.41 -17.69 11.55
C MET A 1 -23.75 -17.28 10.26
N GLU A 2 -24.14 -16.15 9.68
CA GLU A 2 -23.30 -15.50 8.68
C GLU A 2 -22.02 -15.02 9.38
N SER A 3 -20.88 -15.11 8.71
CA SER A 3 -19.63 -14.59 9.26
C SER A 3 -19.70 -13.07 9.34
N GLY A 4 -19.36 -12.48 10.50
CA GLY A 4 -19.17 -11.03 10.64
C GLY A 4 -17.95 -10.46 9.89
N PHE A 5 -17.42 -11.22 8.93
CA PHE A 5 -16.30 -10.89 8.06
C PHE A 5 -16.84 -10.44 6.70
N THR A 6 -16.31 -9.36 6.16
CA THR A 6 -16.78 -8.74 4.93
C THR A 6 -16.42 -9.58 3.70
N SER A 7 -17.41 -9.96 2.88
CA SER A 7 -17.15 -10.70 1.64
C SER A 7 -16.50 -9.81 0.58
N LYS A 8 -15.86 -10.45 -0.42
CA LYS A 8 -15.30 -9.76 -1.60
C LYS A 8 -16.34 -8.90 -2.31
N ASP A 9 -17.56 -9.41 -2.46
CA ASP A 9 -18.65 -8.71 -3.16
C ASP A 9 -19.01 -7.40 -2.46
N VAL A 10 -19.01 -7.38 -1.11
CA VAL A 10 -19.21 -6.15 -0.34
C VAL A 10 -18.08 -5.14 -0.57
N TYR A 11 -16.84 -5.55 -0.87
CA TYR A 11 -15.80 -4.62 -1.32
C TYR A 11 -16.09 -4.05 -2.72
N VAL A 12 -16.50 -4.90 -3.69
CA VAL A 12 -16.88 -4.45 -5.04
C VAL A 12 -18.06 -3.47 -4.97
N GLU A 13 -19.03 -3.71 -4.09
CA GLU A 13 -20.20 -2.88 -3.90
C GLU A 13 -19.92 -1.60 -3.11
N HIS A 14 -19.24 -1.71 -1.97
CA HIS A 14 -19.29 -0.65 -0.96
C HIS A 14 -18.00 0.15 -0.82
N PHE A 15 -16.89 -0.23 -1.44
CA PHE A 15 -15.64 0.52 -1.31
C PHE A 15 -15.64 1.76 -2.22
N ASN A 16 -15.55 2.96 -1.64
CA ASN A 16 -15.28 4.19 -2.38
C ASN A 16 -13.79 4.59 -2.25
N PRO A 17 -13.01 4.53 -3.35
CA PRO A 17 -11.64 5.00 -3.40
C PRO A 17 -11.43 6.41 -2.83
N ARG A 18 -12.36 7.34 -3.09
CA ARG A 18 -12.21 8.74 -2.72
C ARG A 18 -12.50 9.03 -1.26
N ASP A 19 -13.51 8.39 -0.66
CA ASP A 19 -13.68 8.47 0.80
C ASP A 19 -12.48 7.86 1.54
N TYR A 20 -11.89 6.79 1.00
CA TYR A 20 -10.67 6.18 1.55
C TYR A 20 -9.47 7.12 1.47
N LEU A 21 -9.21 7.72 0.30
CA LEU A 21 -8.12 8.68 0.11
C LEU A 21 -8.26 9.92 1.02
N GLU A 22 -9.44 10.54 1.06
CA GLU A 22 -9.69 11.70 1.91
C GLU A 22 -9.62 11.40 3.41
N LYS A 23 -9.98 10.17 3.83
CA LYS A 23 -9.97 9.77 5.24
C LYS A 23 -8.56 9.45 5.76
N TYR A 24 -7.73 8.77 4.96
CA TYR A 24 -6.47 8.20 5.42
C TYR A 24 -5.22 8.93 4.89
N TYR A 25 -5.32 9.59 3.73
CA TYR A 25 -4.16 10.13 2.99
C TYR A 25 -4.25 11.64 2.68
N ASN A 26 -5.26 12.35 3.23
CA ASN A 26 -5.32 13.82 3.20
C ASN A 26 -4.25 14.41 4.15
N PHE A 27 -3.02 14.48 3.63
CA PHE A 27 -1.81 14.81 4.36
C PHE A 27 -1.61 16.32 4.57
N GLY A 28 -2.67 17.00 5.01
CA GLY A 28 -2.65 18.43 5.31
C GLY A 28 -1.92 18.82 6.61
N SER A 29 -1.96 20.10 6.94
CA SER A 29 -1.33 20.68 8.14
C SER A 29 -1.93 20.24 9.48
N ARG A 30 -3.03 19.47 9.47
CA ARG A 30 -3.61 18.87 10.68
C ARG A 30 -2.78 17.67 11.11
N ASN A 31 -2.28 17.70 12.35
CA ASN A 31 -1.60 16.58 13.00
C ASN A 31 -2.61 15.51 13.46
N SER A 32 -3.37 14.92 12.52
CA SER A 32 -4.27 13.80 12.79
C SER A 32 -3.48 12.53 13.10
N THR A 33 -4.14 11.55 13.73
CA THR A 33 -3.56 10.23 14.00
C THR A 33 -3.21 9.49 12.71
N GLU A 34 -4.05 9.62 11.69
CA GLU A 34 -3.83 9.10 10.34
C GLU A 34 -2.56 9.69 9.71
N ASN A 35 -2.35 11.01 9.83
CA ASN A 35 -1.15 11.68 9.32
C ASN A 35 0.11 11.36 10.13
N GLN A 36 0.00 11.01 11.41
CA GLN A 36 1.11 10.51 12.21
C GLN A 36 1.51 9.09 11.77
N ILE A 37 0.54 8.19 11.59
CA ILE A 37 0.80 6.86 11.05
C ILE A 37 1.44 6.96 9.66
N LEU A 38 0.87 7.74 8.74
CA LEU A 38 1.43 7.90 7.39
C LEU A 38 2.88 8.43 7.39
N ARG A 39 3.26 9.30 8.35
CA ARG A 39 4.67 9.70 8.55
C ARG A 39 5.56 8.52 8.93
N HIS A 40 5.12 7.68 9.87
CA HIS A 40 5.85 6.46 10.24
C HIS A 40 5.94 5.47 9.06
N LEU A 41 4.85 5.26 8.31
CA LEU A 41 4.86 4.41 7.12
C LEU A 41 5.91 4.87 6.09
N LEU A 42 5.87 6.16 5.73
CA LEU A 42 6.80 6.74 4.76
C LEU A 42 8.25 6.74 5.23
N THR A 43 8.50 7.04 6.51
CA THR A 43 9.84 6.97 7.11
C THR A 43 10.40 5.55 7.03
N TYR A 44 9.57 4.54 7.28
CA TYR A 44 10.00 3.15 7.27
C TYR A 44 10.20 2.57 5.86
N LEU A 45 9.32 2.93 4.92
CA LEU A 45 9.50 2.61 3.49
C LEU A 45 10.80 3.21 2.95
N PHE A 46 11.11 4.46 3.29
CA PHE A 46 12.39 5.09 2.99
C PHE A 46 13.58 4.30 3.57
N LYS A 47 13.54 3.93 4.86
CA LYS A 47 14.59 3.09 5.48
C LYS A 47 14.84 1.82 4.67
N ILE A 48 13.80 1.02 4.38
CA ILE A 48 13.95 -0.25 3.63
C ILE A 48 14.55 -0.02 2.24
N LEU A 49 13.92 0.86 1.47
CA LEU A 49 14.09 0.93 0.02
C LEU A 49 15.33 1.76 -0.36
N CYS A 50 15.70 2.76 0.44
CA CYS A 50 16.83 3.65 0.17
C CYS A 50 18.07 3.40 1.04
N GLU A 51 17.92 2.79 2.24
CA GLU A 51 19.04 2.56 3.17
C GLU A 51 19.26 1.05 3.47
N GLY A 52 18.21 0.24 3.42
CA GLY A 52 18.19 -1.17 3.80
C GLY A 52 18.58 -2.16 2.69
N GLY A 53 18.89 -1.68 1.48
CA GLY A 53 19.36 -2.50 0.37
C GLY A 53 18.29 -3.38 -0.31
N VAL A 54 17.01 -3.05 -0.16
CA VAL A 54 15.92 -3.74 -0.88
C VAL A 54 15.70 -3.06 -2.23
N GLU A 55 16.42 -3.56 -3.23
CA GLU A 55 16.41 -3.10 -4.64
C GLU A 55 16.22 -4.28 -5.61
N GLY A 56 15.92 -3.98 -6.88
CA GLY A 56 15.78 -5.02 -7.91
C GLY A 56 15.33 -4.54 -9.28
N ASP A 57 15.08 -5.49 -10.19
CA ASP A 57 14.54 -5.17 -11.52
C ASP A 57 13.02 -4.92 -11.47
N LEU A 58 12.27 -5.77 -10.78
CA LEU A 58 10.80 -5.79 -10.76
C LEU A 58 10.27 -5.84 -9.33
N LEU A 59 9.33 -4.96 -9.01
CA LEU A 59 8.47 -5.02 -7.82
C LEU A 59 7.01 -5.25 -8.23
N ILE A 60 6.30 -6.09 -7.49
CA ILE A 60 4.85 -6.29 -7.66
C ILE A 60 4.17 -5.91 -6.35
N ASP A 61 3.34 -4.88 -6.39
CA ASP A 61 2.54 -4.41 -5.27
C ASP A 61 1.17 -5.09 -5.28
N ILE A 62 0.73 -5.62 -4.13
CA ILE A 62 -0.42 -6.50 -4.00
C ILE A 62 -1.42 -5.90 -3.01
N GLY A 63 -2.59 -5.49 -3.50
CA GLY A 63 -3.54 -4.71 -2.71
C GLY A 63 -3.17 -3.22 -2.65
N SER A 64 -2.65 -2.68 -3.76
CA SER A 64 -2.26 -1.27 -3.93
C SER A 64 -3.37 -0.27 -3.58
N GLY A 65 -4.63 -0.71 -3.58
CA GLY A 65 -5.78 0.18 -3.48
C GLY A 65 -5.72 1.30 -4.53
N PRO A 66 -6.23 2.50 -4.20
CA PRO A 66 -6.08 3.68 -5.04
C PRO A 66 -4.81 4.49 -4.65
N THR A 67 -3.81 3.87 -4.02
CA THR A 67 -2.69 4.58 -3.37
C THR A 67 -1.33 4.39 -4.03
N ILE A 68 -0.47 5.41 -3.91
CA ILE A 68 0.91 5.40 -4.42
C ILE A 68 1.99 5.61 -3.34
N TYR A 69 1.60 5.95 -2.10
CA TYR A 69 2.55 6.37 -1.06
C TYR A 69 3.60 5.28 -0.78
N GLN A 70 3.19 4.02 -0.88
CA GLN A 70 4.01 2.82 -0.70
C GLN A 70 5.08 2.62 -1.79
N LEU A 71 4.99 3.36 -2.90
CA LEU A 71 5.84 3.22 -4.09
C LEU A 71 6.82 4.40 -4.27
N LEU A 72 6.68 5.48 -3.50
CA LEU A 72 7.44 6.72 -3.71
C LEU A 72 8.95 6.57 -3.50
N SER A 73 9.38 5.78 -2.52
CA SER A 73 10.80 5.42 -2.38
C SER A 73 11.17 4.14 -3.16
N ALA A 74 10.19 3.35 -3.61
CA ALA A 74 10.42 2.14 -4.40
C ALA A 74 10.90 2.46 -5.82
N CYS A 75 10.39 3.54 -6.44
CA CYS A 75 10.75 3.93 -7.81
C CYS A 75 12.17 4.50 -7.98
N ASP A 76 12.95 4.59 -6.91
CA ASP A 76 14.40 4.86 -6.96
C ASP A 76 15.22 3.55 -6.96
N SER A 77 14.65 2.44 -6.47
CA SER A 77 15.34 1.15 -6.22
C SER A 77 14.81 -0.01 -7.08
N PHE A 78 13.69 0.19 -7.78
CA PHE A 78 13.10 -0.77 -8.71
C PHE A 78 12.84 -0.14 -10.08
N LYS A 79 13.21 -0.87 -11.15
CA LYS A 79 13.12 -0.37 -12.54
C LYS A 79 11.72 -0.50 -13.11
N GLU A 80 11.04 -1.60 -12.78
CA GLU A 80 9.66 -1.89 -13.12
C GLU A 80 8.82 -2.10 -11.85
N ILE A 81 7.62 -1.53 -11.83
CA ILE A 81 6.62 -1.68 -10.79
C ILE A 81 5.31 -2.13 -11.46
N ILE A 82 4.75 -3.23 -10.99
CA ILE A 82 3.39 -3.67 -11.33
C ILE A 82 2.52 -3.38 -10.10
N THR A 83 1.46 -2.60 -10.27
CA THR A 83 0.49 -2.31 -9.20
C THR A 83 -0.76 -3.15 -9.38
N THR A 84 -1.29 -3.71 -8.28
CA THR A 84 -2.41 -4.65 -8.37
C THR A 84 -3.39 -4.51 -7.22
N ASP A 85 -4.68 -4.63 -7.52
CA ASP A 85 -5.77 -4.55 -6.55
C ASP A 85 -6.95 -5.45 -6.95
N TYR A 86 -7.83 -5.77 -6.00
CA TYR A 86 -9.03 -6.56 -6.28
C TYR A 86 -10.17 -5.71 -6.87
N LEU A 87 -10.14 -4.39 -6.72
CA LEU A 87 -11.26 -3.51 -7.09
C LEU A 87 -10.98 -2.67 -8.32
N ASP A 88 -11.82 -2.84 -9.34
CA ASP A 88 -11.72 -2.11 -10.60
C ASP A 88 -11.84 -0.58 -10.38
N GLN A 89 -12.60 -0.14 -9.38
CA GLN A 89 -12.67 1.28 -8.99
C GLN A 89 -11.39 1.83 -8.34
N ASN A 90 -10.58 0.99 -7.67
CA ASN A 90 -9.28 1.39 -7.12
C ASN A 90 -8.26 1.57 -8.25
N LEU A 91 -8.18 0.58 -9.15
CA LEU A 91 -7.33 0.61 -10.33
C LEU A 91 -7.64 1.85 -11.20
N GLN A 92 -8.91 2.22 -11.37
CA GLN A 92 -9.32 3.42 -12.10
C GLN A 92 -8.83 4.74 -11.46
N GLU A 93 -8.79 4.86 -10.13
CA GLU A 93 -8.24 6.08 -9.50
C GLU A 93 -6.71 6.12 -9.57
N LEU A 94 -6.06 4.96 -9.48
CA LEU A 94 -4.62 4.85 -9.69
C LEU A 94 -4.25 5.25 -11.13
N GLU A 95 -4.97 4.74 -12.12
CA GLU A 95 -4.81 5.14 -13.53
C GLU A 95 -5.03 6.65 -13.75
N LYS A 96 -6.02 7.26 -13.11
CA LYS A 96 -6.25 8.72 -13.21
C LYS A 96 -5.02 9.51 -12.77
N TRP A 97 -4.35 9.13 -11.68
CA TRP A 97 -3.12 9.80 -11.24
C TRP A 97 -1.92 9.51 -12.14
N LEU A 98 -1.78 8.28 -12.64
CA LEU A 98 -0.72 7.90 -13.58
C LEU A 98 -0.83 8.68 -14.89
N LYS A 99 -2.05 8.82 -15.44
CA LYS A 99 -2.36 9.54 -16.68
C LYS A 99 -2.45 11.06 -16.51
N LYS A 100 -2.34 11.58 -15.28
CA LYS A 100 -2.49 13.02 -14.92
C LYS A 100 -3.88 13.58 -15.30
N GLU A 101 -4.93 12.77 -15.15
CA GLU A 101 -6.29 13.17 -15.50
C GLU A 101 -6.85 14.26 -14.54
N PRO A 102 -7.68 15.20 -15.03
CA PRO A 102 -8.31 16.20 -14.18
C PRO A 102 -9.09 15.57 -13.02
N GLY A 103 -8.81 16.02 -11.80
CA GLY A 103 -9.43 15.48 -10.59
C GLY A 103 -8.73 14.25 -10.01
N ALA A 104 -7.59 13.79 -10.54
CA ALA A 104 -6.68 12.88 -9.82
C ALA A 104 -6.40 13.36 -8.37
N PHE A 105 -6.11 12.44 -7.44
CA PHE A 105 -5.86 12.81 -6.05
C PHE A 105 -4.53 13.57 -5.90
N ASP A 106 -4.52 14.61 -5.07
CA ASP A 106 -3.33 15.43 -4.85
C ASP A 106 -2.38 14.77 -3.84
N TRP A 107 -1.44 14.00 -4.37
CA TRP A 107 -0.37 13.40 -3.59
C TRP A 107 0.78 14.38 -3.28
N SER A 108 0.77 15.62 -3.77
CA SER A 108 1.88 16.58 -3.61
C SER A 108 2.40 16.72 -2.17
N PRO A 109 1.57 16.76 -1.11
CA PRO A 109 2.06 16.87 0.26
C PRO A 109 2.81 15.61 0.73
N VAL A 110 2.36 14.42 0.32
CA VAL A 110 2.99 13.13 0.62
C VAL A 110 4.30 13.00 -0.16
N VAL A 111 4.28 13.32 -1.45
CA VAL A 111 5.46 13.34 -2.34
C VAL A 111 6.53 14.30 -1.79
N THR A 112 6.13 15.50 -1.34
CA THR A 112 7.04 16.48 -0.75
C THR A 112 7.72 15.92 0.50
N TYR A 113 6.96 15.27 1.39
CA TYR A 113 7.52 14.66 2.60
C TYR A 113 8.48 13.50 2.31
N VAL A 114 8.26 12.72 1.26
CA VAL A 114 9.22 11.70 0.80
C VAL A 114 10.47 12.35 0.21
N CYS A 115 10.33 13.38 -0.63
CA CYS A 115 11.47 14.17 -1.10
C CYS A 115 12.29 14.77 0.05
N ASP A 116 11.64 15.19 1.15
CA ASP A 116 12.30 15.70 2.35
C ASP A 116 13.09 14.59 3.09
N LEU A 117 12.49 13.41 3.30
CA LEU A 117 13.14 12.23 3.89
C LEU A 117 14.38 11.80 3.08
N GLU A 118 14.25 11.76 1.75
CA GLU A 118 15.33 11.40 0.81
C GLU A 118 16.44 12.46 0.68
N GLY A 119 16.41 13.52 1.49
CA GLY A 119 17.43 14.56 1.55
C GLY A 119 17.34 15.58 0.42
N ASN A 120 16.14 15.80 -0.13
CA ASN A 120 15.82 16.83 -1.14
C ASN A 120 16.59 16.73 -2.47
N ARG A 121 17.20 15.56 -2.76
CA ARG A 121 17.97 15.26 -3.98
C ARG A 121 17.15 15.40 -5.26
N VAL A 122 15.85 15.11 -5.15
CA VAL A 122 14.83 15.11 -6.21
C VAL A 122 13.71 16.04 -5.76
N LYS A 123 13.05 16.73 -6.69
CA LYS A 123 11.87 17.58 -6.37
C LYS A 123 10.58 16.89 -6.78
N GLY A 124 9.50 17.20 -6.07
CA GLY A 124 8.22 16.49 -6.15
C GLY A 124 7.76 16.14 -7.58
N PRO A 125 7.65 17.10 -8.52
CA PRO A 125 7.24 16.81 -9.90
C PRO A 125 8.13 15.81 -10.64
N GLU A 126 9.43 15.75 -10.34
CA GLU A 126 10.34 14.76 -10.92
C GLU A 126 10.18 13.39 -10.24
N LYS A 127 9.99 13.36 -8.91
CA LYS A 127 9.71 12.12 -8.16
C LYS A 127 8.40 11.48 -8.60
N GLU A 128 7.33 12.27 -8.78
CA GLU A 128 6.08 11.77 -9.34
C GLU A 128 6.29 11.19 -10.74
N GLU A 129 7.00 11.91 -11.62
CA GLU A 129 7.23 11.45 -12.99
C GLU A 129 8.11 10.20 -13.05
N ARG A 130 9.05 10.05 -12.10
CA ARG A 130 9.83 8.83 -11.93
C ARG A 130 8.95 7.66 -11.56
N LEU A 131 8.04 7.82 -10.59
CA LEU A 131 7.06 6.79 -10.25
C LEU A 131 6.11 6.47 -11.41
N ARG A 132 5.57 7.47 -12.12
CA ARG A 132 4.70 7.28 -13.29
C ARG A 132 5.37 6.52 -14.43
N ARG A 133 6.70 6.56 -14.55
CA ARG A 133 7.48 5.77 -15.52
C ARG A 133 7.87 4.39 -15.01
N ALA A 134 8.05 4.23 -13.70
CA ALA A 134 8.37 2.95 -13.08
C ALA A 134 7.14 2.01 -13.07
N VAL A 135 5.93 2.56 -12.86
CA VAL A 135 4.68 1.77 -12.96
C VAL A 135 4.38 1.46 -14.43
N THR A 136 4.63 0.21 -14.85
CA THR A 136 4.42 -0.26 -16.23
C THR A 136 3.03 -0.85 -16.44
N GLN A 137 2.45 -1.45 -15.40
CA GLN A 137 1.22 -2.23 -15.45
C GLN A 137 0.35 -1.98 -14.22
N VAL A 138 -0.96 -1.86 -14.47
CA VAL A 138 -2.02 -1.78 -13.45
C VAL A 138 -2.92 -2.99 -13.71
N MET A 139 -3.02 -3.92 -12.75
CA MET A 139 -3.69 -5.22 -12.96
C MET A 139 -4.66 -5.59 -11.85
N LYS A 140 -5.62 -6.45 -12.16
CA LYS A 140 -6.50 -7.05 -11.16
C LYS A 140 -5.82 -8.23 -10.45
N CYS A 141 -5.92 -8.29 -9.12
CA CYS A 141 -5.42 -9.42 -8.32
C CYS A 141 -6.46 -9.98 -7.35
N ASP A 142 -6.39 -11.27 -7.04
CA ASP A 142 -7.14 -11.91 -5.96
C ASP A 142 -6.21 -12.79 -5.10
N VAL A 143 -5.90 -12.34 -3.88
CA VAL A 143 -4.95 -13.02 -2.97
C VAL A 143 -5.44 -14.36 -2.42
N THR A 144 -6.71 -14.72 -2.64
CA THR A 144 -7.24 -16.04 -2.25
C THR A 144 -7.10 -17.09 -3.35
N GLU A 145 -6.84 -16.65 -4.59
CA GLU A 145 -6.68 -17.55 -5.74
C GLU A 145 -5.27 -18.14 -5.82
N ARG A 146 -5.17 -19.36 -6.36
CA ARG A 146 -3.87 -20.04 -6.56
C ARG A 146 -2.95 -19.32 -7.55
N GLN A 147 -3.49 -18.45 -8.39
CA GLN A 147 -2.79 -17.60 -9.33
C GLN A 147 -3.40 -16.19 -9.24
N PRO A 148 -2.93 -15.33 -8.31
CA PRO A 148 -3.62 -14.09 -7.97
C PRO A 148 -3.89 -13.15 -9.15
N LEU A 149 -3.02 -13.11 -10.17
CA LEU A 149 -3.10 -12.16 -11.29
C LEU A 149 -4.03 -12.60 -12.45
N GLY A 150 -4.96 -13.54 -12.21
CA GLY A 150 -5.84 -14.12 -13.23
C GLY A 150 -7.29 -13.62 -13.26
N GLY A 151 -7.63 -12.57 -12.48
CA GLY A 151 -9.03 -12.16 -12.23
C GLY A 151 -9.68 -11.29 -13.33
N ALA A 152 -11.02 -11.34 -13.41
CA ALA A 152 -11.83 -10.54 -14.34
C ALA A 152 -12.62 -9.40 -13.66
N PRO A 153 -13.02 -8.32 -14.38
CA PRO A 153 -13.68 -7.14 -13.79
C PRO A 153 -15.09 -7.38 -13.21
N ALA A 154 -15.49 -6.58 -12.22
CA ALA A 154 -16.85 -6.55 -11.65
C ALA A 154 -17.24 -5.12 -11.16
N PRO A 155 -18.48 -4.62 -11.39
CA PRO A 155 -18.84 -3.21 -11.11
C PRO A 155 -19.88 -2.99 -9.99
N SER A 156 -19.69 -2.01 -9.07
CA SER A 156 -20.76 -1.50 -8.16
C SER A 156 -20.38 -0.29 -7.27
N VAL A 157 -21.33 0.22 -6.44
CA VAL A 157 -21.34 1.49 -5.65
C VAL A 157 -22.35 1.38 -4.47
N PHE A 158 -22.20 1.87 -3.21
CA PHE A 158 -21.08 2.38 -2.38
C PHE A 158 -21.47 2.40 -0.86
N LYS A 159 -20.45 2.47 0.04
CA LYS A 159 -20.42 2.71 1.52
C LYS A 159 -20.92 1.63 2.51
N GLN A 160 -19.97 0.95 3.16
CA GLN A 160 -20.14 0.05 4.32
C GLN A 160 -18.88 0.08 5.22
N ARG A 161 -18.93 -0.53 6.42
CA ARG A 161 -17.73 -0.86 7.22
C ARG A 161 -17.11 -2.19 6.77
N PHE A 162 -15.78 -2.27 6.82
CA PHE A 162 -14.99 -3.45 6.43
C PHE A 162 -14.36 -4.11 7.66
N SER A 163 -14.29 -5.44 7.67
CA SER A 163 -13.59 -6.22 8.70
C SER A 163 -12.09 -6.33 8.44
N SER A 164 -11.30 -6.47 9.49
CA SER A 164 -9.91 -6.92 9.43
C SER A 164 -9.75 -8.25 10.19
N LEU A 165 -8.64 -8.97 9.95
CA LEU A 165 -8.26 -10.14 10.75
C LEU A 165 -7.26 -9.70 11.83
N CYS A 166 -7.66 -9.81 13.09
CA CYS A 166 -6.82 -9.39 14.22
C CYS A 166 -5.66 -10.39 14.43
N LEU A 167 -4.43 -9.96 14.14
CA LEU A 167 -3.20 -10.74 14.33
C LEU A 167 -2.17 -9.93 15.12
N GLY A 168 -1.57 -10.55 16.13
CA GLY A 168 -0.39 -10.00 16.82
C GLY A 168 0.91 -10.20 16.02
N PRO A 169 1.96 -9.41 16.29
CA PRO A 169 3.20 -9.46 15.51
C PRO A 169 3.89 -10.83 15.54
N GLU A 170 3.79 -11.57 16.65
CA GLU A 170 4.36 -12.92 16.80
C GLU A 170 3.68 -13.93 15.87
N ALA A 171 2.35 -13.81 15.70
CA ALA A 171 1.58 -14.68 14.80
C ALA A 171 1.92 -14.39 13.32
N VAL A 172 2.17 -13.12 12.98
CA VAL A 172 2.63 -12.70 11.65
C VAL A 172 4.04 -13.21 11.38
N GLU A 173 4.96 -13.07 12.35
CA GLU A 173 6.33 -13.56 12.22
C GLU A 173 6.38 -15.08 12.04
N ALA A 174 5.58 -15.83 12.81
CA ALA A 174 5.43 -17.27 12.68
C ALA A 174 4.91 -17.66 11.28
N ALA A 175 3.81 -17.05 10.83
CA ALA A 175 3.23 -17.35 9.51
C ALA A 175 4.20 -17.09 8.35
N VAL A 176 5.01 -16.02 8.43
CA VAL A 176 6.03 -15.70 7.41
C VAL A 176 7.17 -16.73 7.42
N LYS A 177 7.62 -17.17 8.61
CA LYS A 177 8.63 -18.23 8.75
C LYS A 177 8.09 -19.57 8.22
N GLU A 178 6.86 -19.94 8.55
CA GLU A 178 6.18 -21.15 8.04
C GLU A 178 5.97 -21.12 6.52
N ALA A 179 5.76 -19.95 5.93
CA ALA A 179 5.70 -19.76 4.48
C ALA A 179 7.08 -19.94 3.76
N GLY A 180 8.16 -20.14 4.52
CA GLY A 180 9.51 -20.40 3.98
C GLY A 180 10.35 -19.14 3.74
N TYR A 181 10.22 -18.14 4.61
CA TYR A 181 10.99 -16.89 4.55
C TYR A 181 11.86 -16.71 5.80
N THR A 182 13.06 -16.19 5.62
CA THR A 182 13.87 -15.61 6.71
C THR A 182 13.39 -14.19 6.96
N VAL A 183 13.01 -13.88 8.20
CA VAL A 183 12.69 -12.50 8.61
C VAL A 183 14.00 -11.76 8.86
N GLU A 184 14.25 -10.71 8.09
CA GLU A 184 15.49 -9.93 8.14
C GLU A 184 15.32 -8.60 8.89
N GLN A 185 14.11 -8.03 8.85
CA GLN A 185 13.73 -6.84 9.59
C GLN A 185 12.27 -6.98 10.06
N PHE A 186 11.97 -6.50 11.27
CA PHE A 186 10.62 -6.38 11.82
C PHE A 186 10.57 -5.11 12.66
N GLU A 187 9.68 -4.16 12.34
CA GLU A 187 9.45 -2.94 13.12
C GLU A 187 7.98 -2.86 13.52
N VAL A 188 7.70 -2.57 14.80
CA VAL A 188 6.33 -2.40 15.33
C VAL A 188 6.09 -0.93 15.64
N ILE A 189 5.00 -0.41 15.09
CA ILE A 189 4.51 0.97 15.23
C ILE A 189 3.42 0.94 16.30
N SER A 190 3.65 1.57 17.46
CA SER A 190 2.69 1.57 18.58
C SER A 190 1.53 2.58 18.41
N GLN A 191 1.40 3.20 17.23
CA GLN A 191 0.39 4.20 16.91
C GLN A 191 -0.87 3.51 16.34
N SER A 192 -1.93 3.43 17.15
CA SER A 192 -3.29 3.08 16.71
C SER A 192 -3.91 4.18 15.84
N TYR A 193 -4.83 3.83 14.93
CA TYR A 193 -5.68 4.81 14.25
C TYR A 193 -6.67 5.47 15.23
N SER A 194 -7.42 6.48 14.78
CA SER A 194 -8.51 7.03 15.58
C SER A 194 -9.63 5.97 15.77
N SER A 195 -10.20 5.86 16.98
CA SER A 195 -11.14 4.79 17.35
C SER A 195 -12.50 4.82 16.63
N THR A 196 -12.77 5.85 15.82
CA THR A 196 -13.89 5.92 14.88
C THR A 196 -13.57 5.34 13.49
N THR A 197 -12.33 4.87 13.31
CA THR A 197 -11.73 4.47 12.03
C THR A 197 -11.27 3.01 12.06
N SER A 198 -10.48 2.64 13.07
CA SER A 198 -10.08 1.26 13.38
C SER A 198 -9.77 1.14 14.87
N ASP A 199 -9.85 -0.09 15.37
CA ASP A 199 -9.60 -0.57 16.71
C ASP A 199 -8.23 -1.28 16.84
N ASN A 200 -7.30 -1.01 15.91
CA ASN A 200 -5.98 -1.63 15.88
C ASN A 200 -5.09 -1.24 17.07
N GLU A 201 -4.35 -2.20 17.63
CA GLU A 201 -3.30 -1.96 18.62
C GLU A 201 -1.93 -1.84 17.92
N GLY A 202 -1.72 -0.70 17.25
CA GLY A 202 -0.52 -0.45 16.45
C GLY A 202 -0.55 -1.10 15.06
N LEU A 203 0.60 -1.04 14.37
CA LEU A 203 0.86 -1.67 13.07
C LEU A 203 2.23 -2.35 13.11
N PHE A 204 2.52 -3.19 12.12
CA PHE A 204 3.83 -3.81 11.95
C PHE A 204 4.32 -3.67 10.50
N PHE A 205 5.63 -3.82 10.35
CA PHE A 205 6.30 -4.00 9.07
C PHE A 205 7.31 -5.14 9.15
N LEU A 206 7.57 -5.78 8.02
CA LEU A 206 8.46 -6.94 7.92
C LEU A 206 9.21 -6.94 6.58
N VAL A 207 10.51 -7.29 6.60
CA VAL A 207 11.28 -7.71 5.42
C VAL A 207 11.51 -9.21 5.50
N GLY A 208 10.98 -9.96 4.54
CA GLY A 208 11.12 -11.41 4.46
C GLY A 208 11.93 -11.80 3.22
N ARG A 209 13.13 -12.36 3.41
CA ARG A 209 13.88 -12.99 2.33
C ARG A 209 13.41 -14.42 2.14
N LYS A 210 12.86 -14.71 0.96
CA LYS A 210 12.44 -16.07 0.60
C LYS A 210 13.63 -17.02 0.68
N LEU A 211 13.47 -18.17 1.32
CA LEU A 211 14.51 -19.19 1.33
C LEU A 211 14.69 -19.77 -0.08
N ASP A 212 15.92 -19.78 -0.57
CA ASP A 212 16.28 -20.51 -1.77
C ASP A 212 15.99 -22.00 -1.54
N ARG A 213 15.06 -22.54 -2.35
CA ARG A 213 14.86 -23.99 -2.39
C ARG A 213 16.06 -24.60 -3.12
N SER A 214 16.99 -25.15 -2.34
CA SER A 214 17.94 -26.14 -2.84
C SER A 214 17.15 -27.23 -3.58
N VAL A 215 17.53 -27.48 -4.84
CA VAL A 215 16.92 -28.50 -5.71
C VAL A 215 17.61 -29.84 -5.50
#